data_AF-A0A844D7J1-F1
#
_entry.id   AF-A0A844D7J1-F1
#
_cell.length_a   1.000
_cell.length_b   1.000
_cell.length_c   1.000
_cell.angle_alpha   90.00
_cell.angle_beta   90.00
_cell.angle_gamma   90.00
#
_symmetry.space_group_name_H-M   'P 1'
#
loop_
_entity.id
_entity.type
_entity.pdbx_description
1 polymer ?
#
loop_
_entity_poly.entity_id
_entity_poly.type
_entity_poly.pdbx_seq_one_letter_code
_entity_poly.pdbx_strand_id
1 'polypeptide(L)'
;MKPRHLAAVLLLGCASAFAADKVPLPSSQELAKLYSEDQADRSGGPGAKIDWNAVSLRDEQRELRVKQLLAAGPLGGGEAYYHAAMVLQHASEPDDYLLAHDLCVIAISKGEPKAKWLAAASLDRYLISIARPQRYGTQFRGTNNHPPRLAPIDPTVSDTLRQELDVPTLAEAKLKEADMVKFFEKAQANKTTR
;
A
#
# COMPACT_ATOMS: atom_id res chain seq x y z
N MET A 1 8.48 -86.41 3.05
CA MET A 1 8.66 -85.38 2.00
C MET A 1 7.51 -84.40 2.10
N LYS A 2 7.75 -83.12 2.42
CA LYS A 2 6.72 -82.05 2.48
C LYS A 2 7.11 -80.92 1.50
N PRO A 3 6.16 -80.29 0.80
CA PRO A 3 6.46 -79.35 -0.27
C PRO A 3 6.89 -77.98 0.27
N ARG A 4 7.77 -77.29 -0.48
CA ARG A 4 8.23 -75.93 -0.21
C ARG A 4 7.29 -74.97 -0.93
N HIS A 5 6.66 -74.05 -0.20
CA HIS A 5 5.94 -72.92 -0.80
C HIS A 5 6.90 -71.75 -0.98
N LEU A 6 7.06 -71.30 -2.22
CA LEU A 6 7.83 -70.11 -2.59
C LEU A 6 6.88 -68.90 -2.44
N ALA A 7 7.13 -68.04 -1.46
CA ALA A 7 6.41 -66.78 -1.32
C ALA A 7 7.08 -65.71 -2.18
N ALA A 8 6.38 -65.25 -3.21
CA ALA A 8 6.79 -64.11 -4.03
C ALA A 8 6.51 -62.81 -3.26
N VAL A 9 7.56 -62.08 -2.89
CA VAL A 9 7.46 -60.74 -2.29
C VAL A 9 7.28 -59.74 -3.42
N LEU A 10 6.07 -59.19 -3.53
CA LEU A 10 5.78 -58.08 -4.42
C LEU A 10 6.19 -56.77 -3.72
N LEU A 11 7.35 -56.21 -4.11
CA LEU A 11 7.79 -54.89 -3.68
C LEU A 11 6.97 -53.83 -4.43
N LEU A 12 5.95 -53.28 -3.77
CA LEU A 12 5.23 -52.09 -4.22
C LEU A 12 6.15 -50.87 -4.03
N GLY A 13 6.76 -50.40 -5.10
CA GLY A 13 7.52 -49.15 -5.10
C GLY A 13 6.57 -47.95 -5.05
N CYS A 14 6.50 -47.27 -3.90
CA CYS A 14 5.89 -45.94 -3.81
C CYS A 14 6.82 -44.92 -4.47
N ALA A 15 6.53 -44.56 -5.72
CA ALA A 15 7.09 -43.37 -6.34
C ALA A 15 6.51 -42.14 -5.63
N SER A 16 7.32 -41.50 -4.77
CA SER A 16 6.96 -40.21 -4.18
C SER A 16 7.08 -39.15 -5.26
N ALA A 17 5.94 -38.64 -5.72
CA ALA A 17 5.89 -37.46 -6.57
C ALA A 17 6.32 -36.26 -5.72
N PHE A 18 7.56 -35.81 -5.89
CA PHE A 18 7.98 -34.50 -5.39
C PHE A 18 7.22 -33.45 -6.22
N ALA A 19 6.13 -32.92 -5.66
CA ALA A 19 5.63 -31.64 -6.07
C ALA A 19 6.79 -30.64 -5.91
N ALA A 20 7.18 -29.97 -7.00
CA ALA A 20 8.19 -28.95 -6.94
C ALA A 20 7.64 -27.79 -6.12
N ASP A 21 7.97 -27.76 -4.83
CA ASP A 21 7.72 -26.60 -3.98
C ASP A 21 8.42 -25.40 -4.62
N LYS A 22 7.64 -24.39 -5.01
CA LYS A 22 8.19 -23.14 -5.51
C LYS A 22 9.08 -22.56 -4.41
N VAL A 23 10.38 -22.43 -4.67
CA VAL A 23 11.32 -21.78 -3.75
C VAL A 23 10.73 -20.41 -3.38
N PRO A 24 10.53 -20.10 -2.09
CA PRO A 24 10.01 -18.81 -1.67
C PRO A 24 10.92 -17.68 -2.18
N LEU A 25 10.31 -16.62 -2.74
CA LEU A 25 11.06 -15.44 -3.14
C LEU A 25 11.72 -14.80 -1.90
N PRO A 26 12.89 -14.16 -2.05
CA PRO A 26 13.39 -13.26 -1.02
C PRO A 26 12.33 -12.18 -0.70
N SER A 27 12.14 -11.84 0.58
CA SER A 27 11.08 -10.91 1.00
C SER A 27 11.09 -9.58 0.23
N SER A 28 12.27 -9.05 -0.10
CA SER A 28 12.40 -7.82 -0.89
C SER A 28 11.86 -7.94 -2.32
N GLN A 29 12.07 -9.08 -2.98
CA GLN A 29 11.56 -9.35 -4.32
C GLN A 29 10.04 -9.55 -4.30
N GLU A 30 9.53 -10.23 -3.28
CA GLU A 30 8.09 -10.38 -3.11
C GLU A 30 7.41 -9.03 -2.83
N LEU A 31 7.99 -8.19 -1.97
CA LEU A 31 7.48 -6.85 -1.69
C LEU A 31 7.48 -5.96 -2.93
N ALA A 32 8.52 -6.03 -3.77
CA ALA A 32 8.56 -5.32 -5.05
C ALA A 32 7.42 -5.75 -5.98
N LYS A 33 7.08 -7.05 -6.00
CA LYS A 33 5.93 -7.56 -6.76
C LYS A 33 4.61 -7.05 -6.19
N LEU A 34 4.40 -7.15 -4.87
CA LEU A 34 3.18 -6.66 -4.21
C LEU A 34 2.97 -5.16 -4.47
N TYR A 35 4.03 -4.36 -4.35
CA TYR A 35 4.01 -2.93 -4.68
C TYR A 35 3.65 -2.69 -6.15
N SER A 36 4.30 -3.37 -7.08
CA SER A 36 4.02 -3.17 -8.51
C SER A 36 2.57 -3.51 -8.86
N GLU A 37 2.02 -4.58 -8.28
CA GLU A 37 0.63 -4.99 -8.50
C GLU A 37 -0.35 -4.00 -7.86
N ASP A 38 -0.05 -3.51 -6.66
CA ASP A 38 -0.83 -2.47 -5.96
C ASP A 38 -0.92 -1.17 -6.78
N GLN A 39 0.19 -0.71 -7.35
CA GLN A 39 0.22 0.50 -8.16
C GLN A 39 -0.45 0.29 -9.54
N ALA A 40 -0.27 -0.90 -10.14
CA ALA A 40 -0.89 -1.24 -11.42
C ALA A 40 -2.43 -1.21 -11.36
N ASP A 41 -3.00 -1.64 -10.24
CA ASP A 41 -4.44 -1.64 -9.98
C ASP A 41 -5.09 -0.25 -10.02
N ARG A 42 -4.27 0.78 -9.82
CA ARG A 42 -4.67 2.20 -9.76
C ARG A 42 -4.23 2.97 -11.02
N SER A 43 -3.67 2.27 -12.01
CA SER A 43 -3.22 2.88 -13.27
C SER A 43 -4.37 3.04 -14.26
N GLY A 44 -4.27 4.04 -15.16
CA GLY A 44 -5.26 4.27 -16.22
C GLY A 44 -5.51 5.73 -16.61
N GLY A 45 -5.00 6.68 -15.83
CA GLY A 45 -5.17 8.11 -16.12
C GLY A 45 -6.59 8.64 -15.87
N PRO A 46 -6.85 9.93 -16.17
CA PRO A 46 -8.15 10.55 -15.92
C PRO A 46 -9.28 9.87 -16.70
N GLY A 47 -10.29 9.37 -15.98
CA GLY A 47 -11.48 8.74 -16.58
C GLY A 47 -11.39 7.23 -16.79
N ALA A 48 -10.30 6.58 -16.36
CA ALA A 48 -10.24 5.13 -16.32
C ALA A 48 -11.32 4.54 -15.40
N LYS A 49 -11.96 3.45 -15.86
CA LYS A 49 -12.88 2.67 -15.04
C LYS A 49 -12.06 1.72 -14.17
N ILE A 50 -11.78 2.14 -12.94
CA ILE A 50 -11.14 1.30 -11.92
C ILE A 50 -12.24 0.52 -11.19
N ASP A 51 -12.09 -0.80 -11.13
CA ASP A 51 -12.95 -1.66 -10.31
C ASP A 51 -12.48 -1.61 -8.85
N TRP A 52 -12.97 -0.61 -8.11
CA TRP A 52 -12.59 -0.38 -6.72
C TRP A 52 -12.94 -1.54 -5.77
N ASN A 53 -13.92 -2.38 -6.12
CA ASN A 53 -14.22 -3.58 -5.33
C ASN A 53 -13.09 -4.61 -5.50
N ALA A 54 -12.65 -4.85 -6.74
CA ALA A 54 -11.53 -5.75 -7.01
C ALA A 54 -10.20 -5.20 -6.46
N VAL A 55 -9.99 -3.88 -6.48
CA VAL A 55 -8.81 -3.25 -5.85
C VAL A 55 -8.82 -3.48 -4.35
N SER A 56 -9.92 -3.16 -3.66
CA SER A 56 -10.02 -3.29 -2.20
C SER A 56 -9.75 -4.73 -1.72
N LEU A 57 -10.35 -5.73 -2.39
CA LEU A 57 -10.11 -7.15 -2.07
C LEU A 57 -8.64 -7.56 -2.24
N ARG A 58 -7.95 -6.98 -3.23
CA ARG A 58 -6.53 -7.27 -3.47
C ARG A 58 -5.63 -6.53 -2.49
N ASP A 59 -6.00 -5.32 -2.07
CA ASP A 59 -5.28 -4.58 -1.03
C ASP A 59 -5.30 -5.34 0.29
N GLU A 60 -6.46 -5.85 0.72
CA GLU A 60 -6.57 -6.70 1.94
C GLU A 60 -5.64 -7.91 1.88
N GLN A 61 -5.57 -8.59 0.73
CA GLN A 61 -4.67 -9.74 0.55
C GLN A 61 -3.20 -9.34 0.62
N ARG A 62 -2.82 -8.20 0.04
CA ARG A 62 -1.45 -7.68 0.08
C ARG A 62 -1.07 -7.22 1.48
N GLU A 63 -1.97 -6.55 2.20
CA GLU A 63 -1.79 -6.13 3.59
C GLU A 63 -1.45 -7.33 4.47
N LEU A 64 -2.27 -8.39 4.41
CA LEU A 64 -2.02 -9.64 5.13
C LEU A 64 -0.66 -10.23 4.78
N ARG A 65 -0.28 -10.22 3.49
CA ARG A 65 1.01 -10.77 3.07
C ARG A 65 2.19 -9.93 3.55
N VAL A 66 2.09 -8.60 3.51
CA VAL A 66 3.12 -7.70 4.05
C VAL A 66 3.33 -7.94 5.54
N LYS A 67 2.24 -8.08 6.32
CA LYS A 67 2.32 -8.39 7.76
C LYS A 67 3.02 -9.73 8.03
N GLN A 68 2.76 -10.76 7.21
CA GLN A 68 3.47 -12.04 7.31
C GLN A 68 4.97 -11.89 7.00
N LEU A 69 5.33 -11.11 5.98
CA LEU A 69 6.73 -10.87 5.61
C LEU A 69 7.47 -10.10 6.70
N LEU A 70 6.82 -9.13 7.34
CA LEU A 70 7.36 -8.40 8.50
C LEU A 70 7.58 -9.32 9.70
N ALA A 71 6.63 -10.21 9.98
CA ALA A 71 6.75 -11.18 11.09
C ALA A 71 7.85 -12.23 10.85
N ALA A 72 8.19 -12.53 9.60
CA ALA A 72 9.24 -13.48 9.24
C ALA A 72 10.66 -12.93 9.44
N GLY A 73 10.83 -11.62 9.61
CA GLY A 73 12.11 -10.98 9.90
C GLY A 73 12.38 -9.72 9.08
N PRO A 74 13.61 -9.18 9.12
CA PRO A 74 13.97 -7.95 8.43
C PRO A 74 13.76 -8.04 6.92
N LEU A 75 13.17 -6.99 6.32
CA LEU A 75 12.78 -6.97 4.89
C LEU A 75 13.92 -6.68 3.91
N GLY A 76 15.14 -6.40 4.40
CA GLY A 76 16.30 -6.04 3.59
C GLY A 76 16.62 -4.53 3.62
N GLY A 77 16.79 -3.93 2.45
CA GLY A 77 17.16 -2.51 2.27
C GLY A 77 15.98 -1.54 2.35
N GLY A 78 16.25 -0.23 2.29
CA GLY A 78 15.23 0.82 2.44
C GLY A 78 14.06 0.71 1.45
N GLU A 79 14.34 0.32 0.21
CA GLU A 79 13.32 0.12 -0.83
C GLU A 79 12.26 -0.93 -0.45
N ALA A 80 12.65 -2.04 0.21
CA ALA A 80 11.70 -3.06 0.65
C ALA A 80 10.77 -2.54 1.75
N TYR A 81 11.29 -1.75 2.69
CA TYR A 81 10.46 -1.08 3.71
C TYR A 81 9.52 -0.05 3.08
N TYR A 82 9.98 0.70 2.07
CA TYR A 82 9.14 1.62 1.30
C TYR A 82 8.01 0.89 0.56
N HIS A 83 8.30 -0.24 -0.10
CA HIS A 83 7.28 -1.07 -0.76
C HIS A 83 6.23 -1.58 0.22
N ALA A 84 6.65 -2.09 1.38
CA ALA A 84 5.74 -2.50 2.44
C ALA A 84 4.87 -1.35 2.94
N ALA A 85 5.48 -0.17 3.18
CA ALA A 85 4.76 1.02 3.61
C ALA A 85 3.71 1.49 2.59
N MET A 86 4.01 1.43 1.29
CA MET A 86 3.06 1.84 0.25
C MET A 86 1.84 0.92 0.20
N VAL A 87 2.03 -0.39 0.36
CA VAL A 87 0.91 -1.34 0.44
C VAL A 87 0.05 -1.02 1.68
N LEU A 88 0.67 -0.82 2.85
CA LEU A 88 -0.05 -0.51 4.09
C LEU A 88 -0.70 0.88 4.08
N GLN A 89 -0.20 1.84 3.30
CA GLN A 89 -0.86 3.13 3.07
C GLN A 89 -2.27 2.98 2.45
N HIS A 90 -2.55 1.84 1.81
CA HIS A 90 -3.84 1.50 1.23
C HIS A 90 -4.67 0.52 2.08
N ALA A 91 -4.20 0.14 3.26
CA ALA A 91 -4.98 -0.63 4.24
C ALA A 91 -6.22 0.17 4.73
N SER A 92 -7.05 -0.46 5.55
CA SER A 92 -8.26 0.16 6.11
C SER A 92 -8.13 0.63 7.57
N GLU A 93 -7.21 0.04 8.33
CA GLU A 93 -7.14 0.27 9.78
C GLU A 93 -6.16 1.38 10.18
N PRO A 94 -6.47 2.18 11.21
CA PRO A 94 -5.56 3.21 11.72
C PRO A 94 -4.15 2.69 12.02
N ASP A 95 -4.05 1.52 12.65
CA ASP A 95 -2.77 0.94 13.06
C ASP A 95 -1.89 0.59 11.85
N ASP A 96 -2.49 0.29 10.70
CA ASP A 96 -1.75 0.02 9.46
C ASP A 96 -1.17 1.28 8.84
N TYR A 97 -1.86 2.42 8.95
CA TYR A 97 -1.30 3.71 8.56
C TYR A 97 -0.15 4.13 9.47
N LEU A 98 -0.26 3.85 10.77
CA LEU A 98 0.84 4.11 11.71
C LEU A 98 2.03 3.17 11.44
N LEU A 99 1.78 1.89 11.17
CA LEU A 99 2.83 0.95 10.75
C LEU A 99 3.47 1.39 9.43
N ALA A 100 2.70 1.87 8.46
CA ALA A 100 3.25 2.44 7.22
C ALA A 100 4.18 3.62 7.50
N HIS A 101 3.83 4.50 8.45
CA HIS A 101 4.71 5.59 8.89
C HIS A 101 6.03 5.08 9.47
N ASP A 102 5.98 4.11 10.39
CA ASP A 102 7.18 3.54 11.00
C ASP A 102 8.11 2.89 9.96
N LEU A 103 7.53 2.17 9.00
CA LEU A 103 8.29 1.58 7.90
C LEU A 103 8.94 2.64 7.00
N CYS A 104 8.26 3.77 6.76
CA CYS A 104 8.88 4.89 6.05
C CYS A 104 10.05 5.50 6.82
N VAL A 105 9.95 5.65 8.15
CA VAL A 105 11.07 6.12 8.99
C VAL A 105 12.27 5.18 8.87
N ILE A 106 12.03 3.86 8.91
CA ILE A 106 13.07 2.85 8.70
C ILE A 106 13.65 2.95 7.28
N ALA A 107 12.81 3.08 6.25
CA ALA A 107 13.25 3.21 4.86
C ALA A 107 14.17 4.43 4.66
N ILE A 108 13.79 5.59 5.21
CA ILE A 108 14.59 6.82 5.18
C ILE A 108 15.94 6.60 5.87
N SER A 109 15.96 5.97 7.06
CA SER A 109 17.20 5.64 7.77
C SER A 109 18.14 4.72 6.97
N LYS A 110 17.59 3.99 6.01
CA LYS A 110 18.30 3.09 5.09
C LYS A 110 18.57 3.73 3.72
N GLY A 111 18.37 5.03 3.58
CA GLY A 111 18.71 5.79 2.37
C GLY A 111 17.66 5.74 1.26
N GLU A 112 16.40 5.41 1.55
CA GLU A 112 15.31 5.48 0.57
C GLU A 112 14.57 6.84 0.64
N PRO A 113 14.89 7.82 -0.23
CA PRO A 113 14.31 9.16 -0.15
C PRO A 113 12.83 9.20 -0.53
N LYS A 114 12.31 8.28 -1.37
CA LYS A 114 10.89 8.28 -1.76
C LYS A 114 9.96 8.10 -0.56
N ALA A 115 10.47 7.51 0.53
CA ALA A 115 9.72 7.31 1.76
C ALA A 115 9.44 8.60 2.55
N LYS A 116 10.11 9.73 2.26
CA LYS A 116 9.88 11.02 2.93
C LYS A 116 8.45 11.51 2.82
N TRP A 117 7.96 11.65 1.58
CA TRP A 117 6.58 12.07 1.33
C TRP A 117 5.59 11.06 1.90
N LEU A 118 5.88 9.76 1.73
CA LEU A 118 5.00 8.70 2.21
C LEU A 118 4.90 8.68 3.73
N ALA A 119 5.99 8.98 4.47
CA ALA A 119 5.99 9.11 5.92
C ALA A 119 5.03 10.21 6.40
N ALA A 120 5.05 11.37 5.73
CA ALA A 120 4.10 12.44 6.01
C ALA A 120 2.66 12.00 5.67
N ALA A 121 2.49 11.35 4.52
CA ALA A 121 1.19 10.96 4.02
C ALA A 121 0.50 9.86 4.84
N SER A 122 1.25 8.92 5.39
CA SER A 122 0.74 7.87 6.26
C SER A 122 0.43 8.40 7.67
N LEU A 123 1.27 9.27 8.22
CA LEU A 123 0.96 9.92 9.50
C LEU A 123 -0.31 10.78 9.42
N ASP A 124 -0.44 11.59 8.37
CA ASP A 124 -1.63 12.41 8.16
C ASP A 124 -2.89 11.56 8.06
N ARG A 125 -2.80 10.38 7.42
CA ARG A 125 -3.91 9.43 7.30
C ARG A 125 -4.27 8.76 8.61
N TYR A 126 -3.28 8.34 9.40
CA TYR A 126 -3.47 7.86 10.76
C TYR A 126 -4.19 8.90 11.62
N LEU A 127 -3.70 10.14 11.66
CA LEU A 127 -4.31 11.21 12.45
C LEU A 127 -5.77 11.44 12.06
N ILE A 128 -6.03 11.48 10.76
CA ILE A 128 -7.37 11.63 10.18
C ILE A 128 -8.30 10.48 10.56
N SER A 129 -7.82 9.24 10.57
CA SER A 129 -8.64 8.07 10.93
C SER A 129 -9.00 8.06 12.42
N ILE A 130 -8.17 8.65 13.27
CA ILE A 130 -8.47 8.87 14.70
C ILE A 130 -9.07 10.25 15.01
N ALA A 131 -9.70 10.89 14.02
CA ALA A 131 -10.40 12.18 14.15
C ALA A 131 -9.54 13.36 14.63
N ARG A 132 -8.23 13.33 14.35
CA ARG A 132 -7.31 14.44 14.58
C ARG A 132 -7.01 15.22 13.29
N PRO A 133 -6.66 16.51 13.38
CA PRO A 133 -6.13 17.24 12.24
C PRO A 133 -4.84 16.58 11.71
N GLN A 134 -4.70 16.58 10.39
CA GLN A 134 -3.45 16.18 9.74
C GLN A 134 -2.35 17.23 10.00
N ARG A 135 -1.09 16.85 9.85
CA ARG A 135 0.06 17.75 10.11
C ARG A 135 0.58 18.40 8.84
N TYR A 136 0.75 17.61 7.78
CA TYR A 136 1.53 18.03 6.62
C TYR A 136 0.67 18.48 5.44
N GLY A 137 -0.60 18.09 5.39
CA GLY A 137 -1.53 18.55 4.36
C GLY A 137 -1.57 17.64 3.14
N THR A 138 -1.30 16.34 3.31
CA THR A 138 -1.26 15.38 2.21
C THR A 138 -2.63 14.80 1.86
N GLN A 139 -3.59 14.86 2.79
CA GLN A 139 -4.88 14.19 2.69
C GLN A 139 -6.00 15.14 2.30
N PHE A 140 -6.77 14.71 1.29
CA PHE A 140 -7.97 15.40 0.81
C PHE A 140 -9.16 14.46 0.96
N ARG A 141 -10.31 15.00 1.38
CA ARG A 141 -11.56 14.25 1.55
C ARG A 141 -12.62 14.79 0.59
N GLY A 142 -13.33 13.90 -0.07
CA GLY A 142 -14.45 14.22 -0.95
C GLY A 142 -15.37 13.01 -1.07
N THR A 143 -16.51 13.18 -1.74
CA THR A 143 -17.43 12.08 -2.05
C THR A 143 -17.88 12.20 -3.50
N ASN A 144 -18.73 11.28 -3.98
CA ASN A 144 -19.32 11.40 -5.31
C ASN A 144 -20.15 12.68 -5.50
N ASN A 145 -20.64 13.27 -4.39
CA ASN A 145 -21.49 14.45 -4.39
C ASN A 145 -20.77 15.71 -3.86
N HIS A 146 -19.60 15.55 -3.25
CA HIS A 146 -18.83 16.67 -2.71
C HIS A 146 -17.41 16.69 -3.28
N PRO A 147 -16.95 17.84 -3.80
CA PRO A 147 -15.60 17.95 -4.34
C PRO A 147 -14.54 17.65 -3.27
N PRO A 148 -13.37 17.11 -3.66
CA PRO A 148 -12.25 16.96 -2.74
C PRO A 148 -11.88 18.29 -2.09
N ARG A 149 -11.65 18.25 -0.78
CA ARG A 149 -11.20 19.37 0.06
C ARG A 149 -10.03 18.92 0.93
N LEU A 150 -9.11 19.82 1.23
CA LEU A 150 -8.02 19.55 2.16
C LEU A 150 -8.63 19.24 3.53
N ALA A 151 -8.29 18.10 4.11
CA ALA A 151 -8.80 17.75 5.44
C ALA A 151 -8.23 18.70 6.52
N PRO A 152 -8.89 18.85 7.69
CA PRO A 152 -8.45 19.77 8.74
C PRO A 152 -6.97 19.60 9.06
N ILE A 153 -6.23 20.71 9.11
CA ILE A 153 -4.77 20.72 9.25
C ILE A 153 -4.34 21.47 10.52
N ASP A 154 -3.30 20.96 11.18
CA ASP A 154 -2.57 21.63 12.24
C ASP A 154 -1.82 22.85 11.65
N PRO A 155 -2.20 24.09 12.03
CA PRO A 155 -1.59 25.29 11.45
C PRO A 155 -0.17 25.56 11.99
N THR A 156 0.30 24.80 12.99
CA THR A 156 1.59 25.05 13.65
C THR A 156 2.78 24.44 12.91
N VAL A 157 2.54 23.52 11.97
CA VAL A 157 3.61 22.93 11.15
C VAL A 157 4.06 23.95 10.10
N SER A 158 5.35 24.28 10.10
CA SER A 158 5.94 25.21 9.13
C SER A 158 6.11 24.57 7.75
N ASP A 159 6.19 25.40 6.72
CA ASP A 159 6.46 24.92 5.36
C ASP A 159 7.87 24.35 5.21
N THR A 160 8.85 24.81 6.00
CA THR A 160 10.17 24.19 6.08
C THR A 160 10.08 22.71 6.48
N LEU A 161 9.28 22.39 7.51
CA LEU A 161 9.09 20.99 7.94
C LEU A 161 8.35 20.15 6.88
N ARG A 162 7.43 20.75 6.12
CA ARG A 162 6.78 20.07 4.98
C ARG A 162 7.80 19.71 3.90
N GLN A 163 8.64 20.68 3.54
CA GLN A 163 9.63 20.53 2.47
C GLN A 163 10.74 19.52 2.83
N GLU A 164 11.15 19.41 4.10
CA GLU A 164 12.10 18.36 4.54
C GLU A 164 11.60 16.93 4.26
N LEU A 165 10.27 16.75 4.26
CA LEU A 165 9.57 15.51 3.94
C LEU A 165 9.06 15.46 2.49
N ASP A 166 9.56 16.33 1.60
CA ASP A 166 9.13 16.44 0.20
C ASP A 166 7.61 16.69 0.03
N VAL A 167 6.98 17.31 1.04
CA VAL A 167 5.57 17.75 0.98
C VAL A 167 5.50 19.20 0.49
N PRO A 168 4.57 19.53 -0.43
CA PRO A 168 4.33 20.93 -0.84
C PRO A 168 3.98 21.84 0.35
N THR A 169 4.18 23.14 0.17
CA THR A 169 3.74 24.15 1.13
C THR A 169 2.23 24.11 1.33
N LEU A 170 1.74 24.68 2.43
CA LEU A 170 0.29 24.79 2.67
C LEU A 170 -0.41 25.62 1.58
N ALA A 171 0.27 26.64 1.04
CA ALA A 171 -0.25 27.44 -0.06
C ALA A 171 -0.44 26.59 -1.33
N GLU A 172 0.54 25.77 -1.69
CA GLU A 172 0.46 24.87 -2.85
C GLU A 172 -0.61 23.78 -2.65
N ALA A 173 -0.78 23.24 -1.44
CA ALA A 173 -1.85 22.30 -1.13
C ALA A 173 -3.24 22.91 -1.33
N LYS A 174 -3.43 24.18 -0.96
CA LYS A 174 -4.69 24.93 -1.19
C LYS A 174 -4.92 25.26 -2.66
N LEU A 175 -3.86 25.55 -3.43
CA LEU A 175 -3.98 25.70 -4.88
C LEU A 175 -4.41 24.38 -5.54
N LYS A 176 -3.79 23.25 -5.13
CA LYS A 176 -4.20 21.92 -5.57
C LYS A 176 -5.65 21.61 -5.21
N GLU A 177 -6.09 21.96 -4.01
CA GLU A 177 -7.50 21.87 -3.61
C GLU A 177 -8.39 22.61 -4.61
N ALA A 178 -8.12 23.90 -4.85
CA ALA A 178 -8.90 24.73 -5.76
C ALA A 178 -9.01 24.10 -7.17
N ASP A 179 -7.93 23.52 -7.68
CA ASP A 179 -7.94 22.86 -9.00
C ASP A 179 -8.73 21.55 -9.00
N MET A 180 -8.66 20.76 -7.92
CA MET A 180 -9.53 19.58 -7.74
C MET A 180 -11.01 19.97 -7.67
N VAL A 181 -11.35 21.09 -7.03
CA VAL A 181 -12.73 21.61 -7.00
C VAL A 181 -13.23 21.92 -8.40
N LYS A 182 -12.46 22.71 -9.17
CA LYS A 182 -12.81 23.08 -10.54
C LYS A 182 -13.00 21.84 -11.43
N PHE A 183 -12.10 20.86 -11.31
CA PHE A 183 -12.20 19.62 -12.07
C PHE A 183 -13.47 18.83 -11.71
N PHE A 184 -13.79 18.71 -10.42
CA PHE A 184 -14.99 18.03 -9.95
C PHE A 184 -16.26 18.71 -10.48
N GLU A 185 -16.38 20.03 -10.36
CA GLU A 185 -17.55 20.79 -10.82
C GLU A 185 -17.76 20.64 -12.33
N LYS A 186 -16.68 20.72 -13.12
CA LYS A 186 -16.73 20.47 -14.56
C LYS A 186 -17.19 19.05 -14.88
N ALA A 187 -16.71 18.04 -14.13
CA ALA A 187 -17.12 16.65 -14.33
C ALA A 187 -18.60 16.41 -13.99
N GLN A 188 -19.14 17.09 -12.97
CA GLN A 188 -20.57 17.00 -12.63
C GLN A 188 -21.46 17.66 -13.69
N ALA A 189 -21.12 18.86 -14.15
CA ALA A 189 -21.89 19.56 -15.20
C ALA A 189 -22.01 18.72 -16.49
N ASN A 190 -20.94 18.01 -16.86
CA ASN A 190 -20.92 17.10 -18.02
C ASN A 190 -21.78 15.84 -17.84
N LYS A 191 -22.10 15.44 -16.60
CA LYS A 191 -23.00 14.31 -16.33
C LYS A 191 -24.47 14.72 -16.44
N THR A 192 -24.81 15.94 -16.03
CA THR A 192 -26.19 16.46 -16.06
C THR A 192 -26.66 16.82 -17.49
N THR A 193 -25.73 16.98 -18.43
CA THR A 193 -26.00 17.34 -19.83
C THR A 193 -26.08 16.15 -20.79
N ARG A 194 -25.95 14.91 -20.29
CA ARG A 194 -26.08 13.65 -21.04
C ARG A 194 -27.27 12.86 -20.54
#